data_AF-A0A2G8MSQ8-F1
#
_entry.id   AF-A0A2G8MSQ8-F1
#
_cell.length_a   1.000
_cell.length_b   1.000
_cell.length_c   1.000
_cell.angle_alpha   90.00
_cell.angle_beta   90.00
_cell.angle_gamma   90.00
#
_symmetry.space_group_name_H-M   'P 1'
#
loop_
_entity.id
_entity.type
_entity.pdbx_description
1 polymer ?
#
loop_
_entity_poly.entity_id
_entity_poly.type
_entity_poly.pdbx_seq_one_letter_code
_entity_poly.pdbx_strand_id
1 'polypeptide(L)'
;MKDDTGIYAAIGHWAQSFGEWAQSFAPEAMLSTRALCHFAIFLVIAGYRKKTDHHRRVVGLMAGLLAGANLAEAYRITVNFSSFAALTQYPLTVVMIGFLFFVIYSRGNVAKLIPPRLNRILR
;
A
#
# COMPACT_ATOMS: atom_id res chain seq x y z
N MET A 1 -33.92 -3.11 -17.14
CA MET A 1 -32.56 -3.12 -16.57
C MET A 1 -31.63 -2.65 -17.67
N LYS A 2 -30.94 -1.52 -17.50
CA LYS A 2 -29.91 -1.09 -18.45
C LYS A 2 -28.72 -2.04 -18.27
N ASP A 3 -28.09 -2.45 -19.37
CA ASP A 3 -26.93 -3.35 -19.37
C ASP A 3 -25.73 -2.68 -18.69
N ASP A 4 -25.70 -2.72 -17.36
CA ASP A 4 -24.60 -2.22 -16.54
C ASP A 4 -23.32 -3.04 -16.81
N THR A 5 -23.47 -4.25 -17.35
CA THR A 5 -22.39 -5.15 -17.82
C THR A 5 -21.46 -4.48 -18.85
N GLY A 6 -22.00 -3.67 -19.77
CA GLY A 6 -21.20 -2.97 -20.77
C GLY A 6 -20.35 -1.85 -20.18
N ILE A 7 -20.85 -1.17 -19.14
CA ILE A 7 -20.13 -0.10 -18.45
C ILE A 7 -18.97 -0.68 -17.63
N TYR A 8 -19.20 -1.76 -16.87
CA TYR A 8 -18.14 -2.42 -16.12
C TYR A 8 -17.05 -3.01 -17.01
N ALA A 9 -17.42 -3.59 -18.16
CA ALA A 9 -16.44 -4.08 -19.14
C ALA A 9 -15.62 -2.94 -19.76
N ALA A 10 -16.26 -1.82 -20.11
CA ALA A 10 -15.56 -0.64 -20.64
C ALA A 10 -14.61 -0.01 -19.62
N ILE A 11 -15.02 0.07 -18.35
CA ILE A 11 -14.16 0.52 -17.24
C ILE A 11 -12.98 -0.45 -17.04
N GLY A 12 -13.23 -1.75 -17.09
CA GLY A 12 -12.20 -2.77 -16.97
C GLY A 12 -11.14 -2.66 -18.07
N HIS A 13 -11.58 -2.55 -19.33
CA HIS A 13 -10.68 -2.34 -20.46
C HIS A 13 -9.90 -1.04 -20.37
N TRP A 14 -10.56 0.07 -20.02
CA TRP A 14 -9.88 1.34 -19.84
C TRP A 14 -8.82 1.28 -18.72
N ALA A 15 -9.15 0.68 -17.58
CA ALA A 15 -8.21 0.52 -16.47
C ALA A 15 -7.02 -0.37 -16.84
N GLN A 16 -7.25 -1.43 -17.62
CA GLN A 16 -6.20 -2.30 -18.11
C GLN A 16 -5.28 -1.58 -19.10
N SER A 17 -5.83 -0.92 -20.11
CA SER A 17 -5.05 -0.16 -21.11
C SER A 17 -4.29 1.01 -20.49
N PHE A 18 -4.89 1.70 -19.50
CA PHE A 18 -4.20 2.73 -18.73
C PHE A 18 -3.05 2.14 -17.89
N GLY A 19 -3.26 0.96 -17.30
CA GLY A 19 -2.22 0.24 -16.56
C GLY A 19 -1.04 -0.18 -17.44
N GLU A 20 -1.30 -0.67 -18.66
CA GLU A 20 -0.28 -1.03 -19.65
C GLU A 20 0.47 0.20 -20.17
N TRP A 21 -0.26 1.29 -20.47
CA TRP A 21 0.34 2.57 -20.83
C TRP A 21 1.23 3.13 -19.71
N ALA A 22 0.76 3.11 -18.47
CA ALA A 22 1.55 3.57 -17.32
C ALA A 22 2.82 2.73 -17.13
N GLN A 23 2.75 1.41 -17.30
CA GLN A 23 3.93 0.52 -17.21
C GLN A 23 4.95 0.79 -18.32
N SER A 24 4.49 1.16 -19.52
CA SER A 24 5.38 1.48 -20.64
C SER A 24 6.17 2.78 -20.46
N PHE A 25 5.65 3.72 -19.64
CA PHE A 25 6.24 5.06 -19.54
C PHE A 25 7.34 5.20 -18.49
N ALA A 26 7.34 4.43 -17.39
CA ALA A 26 8.39 4.56 -16.35
C ALA A 26 8.44 3.40 -15.31
N PRO A 27 8.96 2.20 -15.66
CA PRO A 27 9.15 1.11 -14.70
C PRO A 27 10.06 1.51 -13.51
N GLU A 28 11.11 2.28 -13.78
CA GLU A 28 12.04 2.76 -12.74
C GLU A 28 11.37 3.71 -11.73
N ALA A 29 10.47 4.59 -12.19
CA ALA A 29 9.72 5.49 -11.32
C ALA A 29 8.75 4.71 -10.43
N MET A 30 8.12 3.66 -10.95
CA MET A 30 7.25 2.77 -10.17
C MET A 30 8.03 2.01 -9.10
N LEU A 31 9.21 1.49 -9.46
CA LEU A 31 10.05 0.74 -8.54
C LEU A 31 10.60 1.65 -7.42
N SER A 32 11.06 2.85 -7.80
CA SER A 32 11.53 3.87 -6.86
C SER A 32 10.42 4.29 -5.90
N THR A 33 9.21 4.51 -6.41
CA THR A 33 8.03 4.83 -5.60
C THR A 33 7.72 3.71 -4.61
N ARG A 34 7.85 2.45 -5.04
CA ARG A 34 7.64 1.28 -4.16
C ARG A 34 8.68 1.20 -3.05
N ALA A 35 9.96 1.37 -3.38
CA ALA A 35 11.04 1.41 -2.40
C ALA A 35 10.82 2.52 -1.36
N LEU A 36 10.42 3.72 -1.82
CA LEU A 36 10.08 4.85 -0.95
C LEU A 36 8.88 4.55 -0.05
N CYS A 37 7.82 3.91 -0.57
CA CYS A 37 6.65 3.53 0.22
C CYS A 37 7.03 2.57 1.35
N HIS A 38 7.77 1.50 1.04
CA HIS A 38 8.25 0.55 2.04
C HIS A 38 9.10 1.24 3.12
N PHE A 39 10.04 2.08 2.70
CA PHE A 39 10.90 2.81 3.63
C PHE A 39 10.10 3.78 4.53
N ALA A 40 9.17 4.54 3.96
CA ALA A 40 8.31 5.46 4.71
C ALA A 40 7.42 4.71 5.73
N ILE A 41 6.85 3.56 5.35
CA ILE A 41 6.08 2.71 6.27
C ILE A 41 6.96 2.26 7.45
N PHE A 42 8.18 1.81 7.16
CA PHE A 42 9.15 1.44 8.19
C PHE A 42 9.38 2.61 9.18
N LEU A 43 9.68 3.81 8.68
CA LEU A 43 9.92 4.98 9.53
C LEU A 43 8.72 5.33 10.43
N VAL A 44 7.50 5.28 9.86
CA VAL A 44 6.27 5.58 10.61
C VAL A 44 6.04 4.56 11.73
N ILE A 45 6.25 3.27 11.46
CA ILE A 45 6.06 2.22 12.46
C ILE A 45 7.19 2.25 13.51
N ALA A 46 8.45 2.41 13.09
CA ALA A 46 9.60 2.53 13.98
C ALA A 46 9.50 3.75 14.92
N GLY A 47 8.87 4.84 14.45
CA GLY A 47 8.61 6.04 15.25
C GLY A 47 7.45 5.92 16.26
N TYR A 48 6.73 4.79 16.31
CA TYR A 48 5.55 4.66 17.15
C TYR A 48 5.91 4.41 18.64
N ARG A 49 5.71 5.42 19.50
CA ARG A 49 6.15 5.42 20.91
C ARG A 49 5.02 5.32 21.96
N LYS A 50 3.96 4.55 21.73
CA LYS A 50 2.90 4.40 22.75
C LYS A 50 3.27 3.37 23.83
N LYS A 51 2.96 3.67 25.10
CA LYS A 51 2.98 2.70 26.21
C LYS A 51 1.89 1.64 26.02
N THR A 52 2.22 0.38 26.32
CA THR A 52 1.42 -0.79 25.92
C THR A 52 1.24 -1.80 27.06
N ASP A 53 -0.04 -2.12 27.39
CA ASP A 53 -0.45 -3.32 28.15
C ASP A 53 -0.07 -4.62 27.41
N HIS A 54 -0.27 -5.80 28.03
CA HIS A 54 0.08 -7.10 27.44
C HIS A 54 -0.47 -7.31 26.02
N HIS A 55 -1.73 -6.98 25.74
CA HIS A 55 -2.30 -7.06 24.38
C HIS A 55 -1.55 -6.18 23.39
N ARG A 56 -1.18 -4.97 23.82
CA ARG A 56 -0.46 -4.02 22.99
C ARG A 56 1.03 -4.39 22.82
N ARG A 57 1.63 -5.24 23.68
CA ARG A 57 2.96 -5.83 23.44
C ARG A 57 2.95 -6.76 22.24
N VAL A 58 1.94 -7.62 22.12
CA VAL A 58 1.77 -8.52 20.96
C VAL A 58 1.58 -7.70 19.68
N VAL A 59 0.71 -6.69 19.72
CA VAL A 59 0.51 -5.78 18.58
C VAL A 59 1.80 -5.02 18.23
N GLY A 60 2.57 -4.58 19.23
CA GLY A 60 3.85 -3.92 19.02
C GLY A 60 4.91 -4.83 18.39
N LEU A 61 4.95 -6.11 18.76
CA LEU A 61 5.85 -7.09 18.15
C LEU A 61 5.49 -7.37 16.69
N MET A 62 4.20 -7.52 16.39
CA MET A 62 3.72 -7.66 15.00
C MET A 62 4.02 -6.42 14.16
N ALA A 63 3.85 -5.23 14.73
CA ALA A 63 4.23 -3.98 14.07
C ALA A 63 5.75 -3.92 13.82
N GLY A 64 6.57 -4.35 14.77
CA GLY A 64 8.03 -4.43 14.61
C GLY A 64 8.46 -5.39 13.50
N LEU A 65 7.86 -6.58 13.42
CA LEU A 65 8.11 -7.55 12.34
C LEU A 65 7.71 -6.97 10.98
N LEU A 66 6.56 -6.29 10.90
CA LEU A 66 6.11 -5.63 9.69
C LEU A 66 7.06 -4.49 9.28
N ALA A 67 7.58 -3.71 10.23
CA ALA A 67 8.56 -2.68 9.97
C ALA A 67 9.87 -3.28 9.41
N GLY A 68 10.36 -4.37 10.01
CA GLY A 68 11.53 -5.10 9.54
C GLY A 68 11.36 -5.65 8.12
N ALA A 69 10.21 -6.26 7.81
CA ALA A 69 9.90 -6.76 6.47
C ALA A 69 9.88 -5.64 5.43
N ASN A 70 9.30 -4.47 5.76
CA ASN A 70 9.30 -3.31 4.87
C ASN A 70 10.72 -2.78 4.62
N LEU A 71 11.56 -2.69 5.66
CA LEU A 71 12.95 -2.27 5.49
C LEU A 71 13.75 -3.25 4.61
N ALA A 72 13.59 -4.55 4.86
CA ALA A 72 14.24 -5.60 4.07
C ALA A 72 13.84 -5.52 2.59
N GLU A 73 12.56 -5.27 2.30
CA GLU A 73 12.09 -5.12 0.93
C GLU A 73 12.63 -3.86 0.26
N ALA A 74 12.63 -2.71 0.95
CA ALA A 74 13.21 -1.47 0.43
C ALA A 74 14.71 -1.65 0.10
N TYR A 75 15.45 -2.32 0.98
CA TYR A 75 16.86 -2.63 0.75
C TYR A 75 17.02 -3.58 -0.45
N ARG A 76 16.22 -4.64 -0.53
CA ARG A 76 16.27 -5.63 -1.63
C ARG A 76 16.01 -4.99 -3.00
N ILE A 77 15.03 -4.08 -3.08
CA ILE A 77 14.74 -3.30 -4.29
C ILE A 77 15.91 -2.39 -4.63
N THR A 78 16.53 -1.74 -3.65
CA THR A 78 17.64 -0.81 -3.87
C THR A 78 18.89 -1.53 -4.40
N VAL A 79 19.24 -2.70 -3.84
CA VAL A 79 20.44 -3.45 -4.23
C VAL A 79 20.28 -4.17 -5.56
N ASN A 80 19.09 -4.68 -5.86
CA ASN A 80 18.82 -5.46 -7.08
C ASN A 80 17.90 -4.70 -8.06
N PHE A 81 18.03 -3.38 -8.12
CA PHE A 81 17.10 -2.50 -8.80
C PHE A 81 16.86 -2.88 -10.26
N SER A 82 17.93 -3.15 -11.03
CA SER A 82 17.85 -3.56 -12.44
C SER A 82 17.07 -4.87 -12.64
N SER A 83 17.26 -5.85 -11.74
CA SER A 83 16.56 -7.13 -11.78
C SER A 83 15.07 -6.99 -11.46
N PHE A 84 14.69 -6.01 -10.63
CA PHE A 84 13.29 -5.73 -10.30
C PHE A 84 12.60 -4.81 -11.30
N ALA A 85 13.33 -4.00 -12.05
CA ALA A 85 12.77 -3.06 -13.02
C ALA A 85 11.92 -3.79 -14.08
N ALA A 86 12.36 -4.96 -14.54
CA ALA A 86 11.63 -5.80 -15.50
C ALA A 86 10.36 -6.47 -14.91
N LEU A 87 10.21 -6.49 -13.58
CA LEU A 87 9.10 -7.11 -12.85
C LEU A 87 8.13 -6.06 -12.26
N THR A 88 8.23 -4.81 -12.72
CA THR A 88 7.43 -3.71 -12.18
C THR A 88 5.99 -3.78 -12.67
N GLN A 89 5.09 -4.13 -11.75
CA GLN A 89 3.65 -4.11 -12.00
C GLN A 89 3.01 -2.84 -11.44
N TYR A 90 2.26 -2.13 -12.27
CA TYR A 90 1.53 -0.92 -11.89
C TYR A 90 0.51 -1.14 -10.75
N PRO A 91 -0.35 -2.19 -10.78
CA PRO A 91 -1.33 -2.42 -9.71
C PRO A 91 -0.68 -2.53 -8.33
N LEU A 92 0.49 -3.17 -8.26
CA LEU A 92 1.21 -3.37 -7.01
C LEU A 92 1.72 -2.04 -6.43
N THR A 93 2.17 -1.12 -7.28
CA THR A 93 2.58 0.22 -6.84
C THR A 93 1.40 1.03 -6.32
N VAL A 94 0.23 0.94 -6.96
CA VAL A 94 -1.01 1.59 -6.48
C VAL A 94 -1.43 1.04 -5.12
N VAL A 95 -1.38 -0.28 -4.93
CA VAL A 95 -1.66 -0.93 -3.64
C VAL A 95 -0.70 -0.43 -2.56
N MET A 96 0.60 -0.31 -2.86
CA MET A 96 1.59 0.18 -1.91
C MET A 96 1.36 1.64 -1.50
N ILE A 97 0.93 2.51 -2.43
CA ILE A 97 0.54 3.88 -2.13
C ILE A 97 -0.70 3.90 -1.22
N GLY A 98 -1.71 3.09 -1.53
CA GLY A 98 -2.91 2.96 -0.70
C GLY A 98 -2.59 2.46 0.72
N PHE A 99 -1.69 1.48 0.83
CA PHE A 99 -1.23 0.97 2.11
C PHE A 99 -0.40 2.00 2.89
N LEU A 100 0.47 2.75 2.23
CA LEU A 100 1.18 3.88 2.82
C LEU A 100 0.19 4.92 3.38
N PHE A 101 -0.83 5.29 2.60
CA PHE A 101 -1.88 6.19 3.06
C PHE A 101 -2.60 5.64 4.29
N PHE A 102 -2.98 4.36 4.29
CA PHE A 102 -3.57 3.69 5.44
C PHE A 102 -2.68 3.78 6.68
N VAL A 103 -1.38 3.49 6.55
CA VAL A 103 -0.42 3.54 7.66
C VAL A 103 -0.23 4.97 8.18
N ILE A 104 -0.06 5.96 7.30
CA ILE A 104 0.15 7.36 7.70
C ILE A 104 -1.12 7.97 8.30
N TYR A 105 -2.24 7.89 7.59
CA TYR A 105 -3.48 8.57 7.94
C TYR A 105 -4.22 7.87 9.08
N SER A 106 -4.44 6.57 8.96
CA SER A 106 -5.24 5.82 9.93
C SER A 106 -4.41 5.28 11.10
N ARG A 107 -3.07 5.27 10.97
CA ARG A 107 -2.15 4.58 11.91
C ARG A 107 -2.49 3.10 12.08
N GLY A 108 -2.89 2.45 10.98
CA GLY A 108 -3.30 1.05 10.98
C GLY A 108 -4.69 0.77 11.56
N ASN A 109 -5.49 1.80 11.85
CA ASN A 109 -6.84 1.63 12.39
C ASN A 109 -7.89 1.79 11.28
N VAL A 110 -8.40 0.67 10.78
CA VAL A 110 -9.45 0.61 9.75
C VAL A 110 -10.70 1.39 10.15
N ALA A 111 -11.05 1.45 11.45
CA ALA A 111 -12.22 2.19 11.90
C ALA A 111 -12.12 3.71 11.65
N LYS A 112 -10.90 4.25 11.52
CA LYS A 112 -10.69 5.66 11.14
C LYS A 112 -10.86 5.92 9.65
N LEU A 113 -10.86 4.88 8.81
CA LEU A 113 -11.14 5.00 7.39
C LEU A 113 -12.64 4.91 7.07
N ILE A 114 -13.47 4.45 8.02
CA ILE A 114 -14.91 4.35 7.81
C ILE A 114 -15.53 5.75 7.92
N PRO A 115 -16.31 6.19 6.92
CA PRO A 115 -17.03 7.47 6.99
C PRO A 115 -17.90 7.53 8.26
N PRO A 116 -17.98 8.67 8.97
CA PRO A 116 -18.73 8.79 10.22
C PRO A 116 -20.19 8.34 10.13
N ARG A 117 -20.78 8.48 8.93
CA ARG A 117 -22.16 8.08 8.63
C ARG A 117 -22.35 6.56 8.62
N LEU A 118 -21.38 5.78 8.13
CA LEU A 118 -21.42 4.31 8.12
C LEU A 118 -21.11 3.72 9.50
N ASN A 119 -20.20 4.33 10.26
CA ASN A 119 -19.87 3.90 11.62
C ASN A 119 -21.09 3.97 12.57
N ARG A 120 -22.06 4.85 12.28
CA ARG A 120 -23.32 4.96 13.05
C ARG A 120 -24.34 3.88 12.69
N ILE A 121 -24.26 3.28 11.50
CA ILE A 121 -25.18 2.22 11.04
C ILE A 121 -24.68 0.83 11.46
N LEU A 122 -23.36 0.66 11.61
CA LEU A 122 -22.71 -0.60 11.99
C LEU A 122 -22.59 -0.82 13.51
N ARG A 123 -23.04 0.15 14.32
CA ARG A 123 -23.11 0.07 15.78
C ARG A 123 -24.56 -0.08 16.22
#